data_AF-A0A453KFM4-F1
#
_entry.id   AF-A0A453KFM4-F1
#
_cell.length_a   1.000
_cell.length_b   1.000
_cell.length_c   1.000
_cell.angle_alpha   90.00
_cell.angle_beta   90.00
_cell.angle_gamma   90.00
#
_symmetry.space_group_name_H-M   'P 1'
#
loop_
_entity.id
_entity.type
_entity.pdbx_description
1 polymer ?
#
loop_
_entity_poly.entity_id
_entity_poly.type
_entity_poly.pdbx_seq_one_letter_code
_entity_poly.pdbx_strand_id
1 'polypeptide(L)'
;MEIPYVLVQVVIFMLIAYPMIGYEWTAAKFFWFMYTMLCTLFYFLYLGMMIVSLTPNIQIASILASMFYTLQNLMSGFIVPAPQIPKWWIWLYYISP
;
A
#
# COMPACT_ATOMS: atom_id res chain seq x y z
N MET A 1 4.61 -17.87 -5.76
CA MET A 1 5.88 -17.86 -4.99
C MET A 1 6.35 -16.43 -4.79
N GLU A 2 5.54 -15.57 -4.17
CA GLU A 2 5.87 -14.13 -4.03
C GLU A 2 6.06 -13.69 -2.59
N ILE A 3 5.46 -14.41 -1.65
CA ILE A 3 5.56 -14.16 -0.21
C ILE A 3 7.01 -14.00 0.28
N PRO A 4 7.96 -14.92 -0.01
CA PRO A 4 9.34 -14.76 0.44
C PRO A 4 10.07 -13.59 -0.23
N TYR A 5 9.72 -13.26 -1.48
CA TYR A 5 10.32 -12.15 -2.21
C TYR A 5 9.89 -10.80 -1.62
N VAL A 6 8.60 -10.64 -1.37
CA VAL A 6 8.03 -9.43 -0.75
C VAL A 6 8.60 -9.21 0.65
N LEU A 7 8.75 -10.29 1.44
CA LEU A 7 9.38 -10.23 2.75
C LEU A 7 10.81 -9.68 2.68
N VAL A 8 11.64 -10.21 1.77
CA VAL A 8 13.02 -9.73 1.58
C VAL A 8 13.03 -8.27 1.13
N GLN A 9 12.16 -7.89 0.20
CA GLN A 9 12.04 -6.53 -0.29
C GLN A 9 11.66 -5.54 0.83
N VAL A 10 10.67 -5.88 1.67
CA VAL A 10 10.26 -5.07 2.83
C VAL A 10 11.42 -4.90 3.81
N VAL A 11 12.16 -5.98 4.11
CA VAL A 11 13.29 -5.93 5.05
C VAL A 11 14.41 -5.03 4.53
N ILE A 12 14.77 -5.15 3.25
CA ILE A 12 15.79 -4.29 2.63
C ILE A 12 15.32 -2.83 2.63
N PHE A 13 14.07 -2.57 2.28
CA PHE A 13 13.51 -1.22 2.27
C PHE A 13 13.49 -0.60 3.67
N MET A 14 13.05 -1.35 4.68
CA MET A 14 13.02 -0.91 6.08
C MET A 14 14.41 -0.58 6.62
N LEU A 15 15.42 -1.41 6.31
CA LEU A 15 16.79 -1.18 6.74
C LEU A 15 17.39 0.13 6.19
N ILE A 16 16.92 0.59 5.03
CA ILE A 16 17.40 1.84 4.40
C ILE A 16 16.52 3.03 4.81
N ALA A 17 15.20 2.90 4.74
CA ALA A 17 14.27 4.00 4.95
C ALA A 17 14.16 4.40 6.43
N TYR A 18 14.16 3.43 7.35
CA TYR A 18 14.01 3.69 8.78
C TYR A 18 15.12 4.60 9.36
N PRO A 19 16.43 4.33 9.12
CA PRO A 19 17.48 5.25 9.55
C PRO A 19 17.45 6.59 8.80
N MET A 20 17.03 6.62 7.53
CA MET A 20 17.01 7.84 6.71
C MET A 20 15.95 8.86 7.19
N ILE A 21 14.81 8.38 7.68
CA ILE A 21 13.75 9.24 8.24
C ILE A 21 14.12 9.77 9.63
N GLY A 22 15.07 9.14 10.32
CA GLY A 22 15.49 9.53 11.67
C GLY A 22 14.48 9.13 12.75
N TYR A 23 13.73 8.05 12.55
CA TYR A 23 12.80 7.54 13.56
C TYR A 23 13.52 7.08 14.83
N GLU A 24 12.82 7.16 15.98
CA GLU A 24 13.36 6.64 17.23
C GLU A 24 13.57 5.13 17.18
N TRP A 25 14.78 4.69 17.51
CA TRP A 25 15.20 3.29 17.56
C TRP A 25 14.55 2.54 18.73
N THR A 26 13.24 2.28 18.62
CA THR A 26 12.52 1.37 19.51
C THR A 26 12.09 0.15 18.72
N ALA A 27 12.48 -1.06 19.16
CA ALA A 27 12.15 -2.30 18.47
C ALA A 27 10.64 -2.45 18.20
N ALA A 28 9.79 -2.07 19.17
CA ALA A 28 8.34 -2.09 19.00
C ALA A 28 7.85 -1.20 17.84
N LYS A 29 8.36 0.03 17.72
CA LYS A 29 7.98 0.97 16.65
C LYS A 29 8.51 0.48 15.29
N PHE A 30 9.71 -0.09 15.27
CA PHE A 30 10.29 -0.69 14.08
C PHE A 30 9.45 -1.88 13.56
N PHE A 31 9.08 -2.82 14.43
CA PHE A 31 8.26 -3.97 14.04
C PHE A 31 6.86 -3.56 13.61
N TRP A 32 6.26 -2.56 14.26
CA TRP A 32 4.97 -2.00 13.83
C TRP A 32 5.07 -1.37 12.44
N PHE A 33 6.08 -0.54 12.18
CA PHE A 33 6.28 0.08 10.88
C PHE A 33 6.57 -0.97 9.78
N MET A 34 7.35 -2.00 10.11
CA MET A 34 7.62 -3.14 9.22
C MET A 34 6.33 -3.89 8.87
N TYR A 35 5.49 -4.16 9.87
CA TYR A 35 4.22 -4.85 9.69
C TYR A 35 3.26 -4.04 8.81
N THR A 36 3.12 -2.74 9.07
CA THR A 36 2.27 -1.87 8.25
C THR A 36 2.76 -1.85 6.79
N MET A 37 4.06 -1.66 6.55
CA MET A 37 4.63 -1.68 5.20
C MET A 37 4.44 -3.02 4.49
N LEU A 38 4.59 -4.12 5.21
CA LEU A 38 4.34 -5.46 4.68
C LEU A 38 2.87 -5.63 4.26
N CYS A 39 1.92 -5.23 5.11
CA CYS A 39 0.49 -5.29 4.81
C CYS A 39 0.14 -4.44 3.59
N THR A 40 0.67 -3.22 3.48
CA THR A 40 0.44 -2.33 2.33
C THR A 40 0.98 -2.94 1.03
N LEU A 41 2.18 -3.53 1.04
CA LEU A 41 2.77 -4.16 -0.15
C LEU A 41 2.01 -5.41 -0.58
N PHE A 42 1.59 -6.26 0.37
CA PHE A 42 0.74 -7.41 0.05
C PHE A 42 -0.60 -6.97 -0.52
N TYR A 43 -1.23 -5.93 0.04
CA TYR A 43 -2.50 -5.40 -0.46
C TYR A 43 -2.38 -4.96 -1.93
N PHE A 44 -1.33 -4.21 -2.27
CA PHE A 44 -1.10 -3.77 -3.65
C PHE A 44 -0.82 -4.92 -4.61
N LEU A 45 -0.09 -5.95 -4.18
CA LEU A 45 0.19 -7.14 -4.98
C LEU A 45 -1.06 -7.95 -5.27
N TYR A 46 -1.88 -8.25 -4.26
CA TYR A 46 -3.10 -9.01 -4.47
C TYR A 46 -4.11 -8.24 -5.31
N LEU A 47 -4.22 -6.92 -5.14
CA LEU A 47 -5.02 -6.08 -6.05
C LEU A 47 -4.50 -6.13 -7.49
N GLY A 48 -3.18 -6.03 -7.68
CA GLY A 48 -2.57 -6.13 -9.00
C GLY A 48 -2.88 -7.45 -9.69
N MET A 49 -2.75 -8.57 -8.97
CA MET A 49 -3.10 -9.90 -9.48
C MET A 49 -4.57 -10.03 -9.84
N MET A 50 -5.47 -9.48 -9.01
CA MET A 50 -6.90 -9.47 -9.28
C MET A 50 -7.21 -8.73 -10.59
N ILE A 51 -6.63 -7.55 -10.79
CA ILE A 51 -6.84 -6.73 -12.00
C ILE A 51 -6.28 -7.42 -13.25
N VAL A 52 -5.10 -8.04 -13.14
CA VAL A 52 -4.50 -8.81 -14.24
C VAL A 52 -5.35 -10.04 -14.59
N SER A 53 -5.90 -10.74 -13.59
CA SER A 53 -6.78 -11.90 -13.83
C SER A 53 -8.12 -11.52 -14.47
N LEU A 54 -8.62 -10.31 -14.21
CA LEU A 54 -9.90 -9.82 -14.76
C LEU A 54 -9.77 -9.31 -16.20
N THR A 55 -8.55 -8.98 -16.65
CA THR A 55 -8.34 -8.27 -17.91
C THR A 55 -7.59 -9.15 -18.91
N PRO A 56 -8.08 -9.31 -20.16
CA PRO A 56 -7.40 -10.13 -21.17
C PRO A 56 -6.12 -9.48 -21.72
N ASN A 57 -5.86 -8.20 -21.43
CA ASN A 57 -4.71 -7.45 -21.94
C ASN A 57 -3.98 -6.70 -20.81
N ILE A 58 -2.65 -6.88 -20.74
CA ILE A 58 -1.75 -6.29 -19.76
C ILE A 58 -1.75 -4.75 -19.81
N GLN A 59 -1.90 -4.15 -21.00
CA GLN A 59 -1.95 -2.69 -21.15
C GLN A 59 -3.17 -2.11 -20.43
N ILE A 60 -4.34 -2.72 -20.60
CA ILE A 60 -5.58 -2.28 -19.95
C ILE A 60 -5.48 -2.54 -18.44
N ALA A 61 -4.90 -3.66 -18.02
CA ALA A 61 -4.66 -3.96 -16.61
C ALA A 61 -3.79 -2.89 -15.93
N SER A 62 -2.74 -2.41 -16.60
CA SER A 62 -1.84 -1.37 -16.04
C SER A 62 -2.52 0.00 -15.91
N ILE A 63 -3.38 0.35 -16.87
CA ILE A 63 -4.17 1.58 -16.82
C ILE A 63 -5.18 1.49 -15.67
N LEU A 64 -5.89 0.36 -15.54
CA LEU A 64 -6.86 0.17 -14.46
C LEU A 64 -6.20 0.18 -13.07
N ALA A 65 -5.04 -0.48 -12.93
CA ALA A 65 -4.28 -0.50 -11.69
C ALA A 65 -3.80 0.89 -11.28
N SER A 66 -3.27 1.69 -12.22
CA SER A 66 -2.82 3.05 -11.92
C SER A 66 -3.97 3.98 -11.52
N MET A 67 -5.16 3.82 -12.12
CA MET A 67 -6.36 4.53 -11.70
C MET A 67 -6.78 4.14 -10.27
N PHE A 68 -6.79 2.85 -9.94
CA PHE A 68 -7.12 2.36 -8.60
C PHE A 68 -6.12 2.86 -7.55
N TYR A 69 -4.81 2.80 -7.83
CA TYR A 69 -3.78 3.31 -6.92
C TYR A 69 -3.90 4.81 -6.68
N THR A 70 -4.24 5.59 -7.72
CA THR A 70 -4.45 7.04 -7.60
C THR A 70 -5.66 7.36 -6.72
N LEU A 71 -6.76 6.60 -6.85
CA LEU A 71 -7.96 6.77 -6.01
C LEU A 71 -7.66 6.41 -4.54
N GLN A 72 -6.93 5.32 -4.30
CA GLN A 72 -6.51 4.92 -2.96
C GLN A 72 -5.61 5.98 -2.32
N ASN A 73 -4.67 6.55 -3.08
CA ASN A 73 -3.78 7.61 -2.60
C ASN A 73 -4.56 8.88 -2.24
N LEU A 74 -5.53 9.28 -3.07
CA LEU A 74 -6.38 10.45 -2.81
C LEU A 74 -7.22 10.29 -1.53
N MET A 75 -7.73 9.08 -1.30
CA MET A 75 -8.57 8.73 -0.14
C MET A 75 -7.77 8.34 1.11
N SER A 76 -6.42 8.38 1.08
CA SER A 76 -5.56 8.00 2.22
C SER A 76 -5.57 9.01 3.38
N GLY A 77 -6.32 10.10 3.28
CA GLY A 77 -6.39 11.14 4.32
C GLY A 77 -5.27 12.18 4.28
N PHE A 78 -4.24 12.00 3.44
CA PHE A 78 -3.13 12.95 3.29
C PHE A 78 -3.49 14.14 2.39
N ILE A 79 -4.11 13.88 1.23
CA ILE A 79 -4.50 14.92 0.27
C ILE A 79 -5.89 15.47 0.59
N VAL A 80 -6.85 14.59 0.91
CA VAL A 80 -8.21 14.96 1.30
C VAL A 80 -8.41 14.66 2.79
N PRO A 81 -8.67 15.68 3.63
CA PRO A 81 -8.95 15.46 5.04
C PRO A 81 -10.16 14.53 5.22
N ALA A 82 -10.03 13.52 6.10
CA ALA A 82 -11.08 12.54 6.42
C ALA A 82 -12.52 13.11 6.59
N PRO A 83 -12.75 14.28 7.23
CA PRO A 83 -14.12 14.82 7.38
C PRO A 83 -14.75 15.34 6.09
N GLN A 84 -14.00 15.53 5.00
CA GLN A 84 -14.52 16.01 3.71
C GLN A 84 -14.82 14.86 2.73
N ILE A 85 -14.54 13.60 3.10
CA ILE A 85 -14.80 12.44 2.24
C ILE A 85 -16.32 12.16 2.24
N PRO A 86 -16.97 12.07 1.06
CA PRO A 86 -18.39 11.76 0.99
C PRO A 86 -18.67 10.38 1.62
N LYS A 87 -19.77 10.28 2.38
CA LYS A 87 -20.11 9.10 3.21
C LYS A 87 -20.09 7.76 2.46
N TRP A 88 -20.32 7.76 1.14
CA TRP A 88 -20.29 6.55 0.32
C TRP A 88 -18.85 6.06 0.02
N TRP A 89 -17.88 6.97 -0.06
CA TRP A 89 -16.47 6.66 -0.38
C TRP A 89 -15.58 6.48 0.86
N ILE A 90 -16.14 6.70 2.05
CA ILE A 90 -15.41 6.57 3.33
C ILE A 90 -14.88 5.15 3.57
N TRP A 91 -15.48 4.14 2.93
CA TRP A 91 -14.99 2.76 2.98
C TRP A 91 -13.57 2.62 2.41
N LEU A 92 -13.20 3.41 1.39
CA LEU A 92 -11.85 3.40 0.82
C LEU A 92 -10.82 4.00 1.78
N TYR A 93 -11.23 4.95 2.63
CA TYR A 93 -10.40 5.45 3.73
C TYR A 93 -10.14 4.35 4.76
N TYR A 94 -11.17 3.57 5.14
CA TYR A 94 -11.00 2.47 6.11
C TYR A 94 -10.23 1.25 5.58
N ILE A 95 -10.27 1.01 4.27
CA ILE A 95 -9.55 -0.12 3.63
C ILE A 95 -8.07 0.20 3.42
N SER A 96 -7.69 1.48 3.42
CA SER A 96 -6.30 1.89 3.24
C SER A 96 -5.54 1.64 4.55
N PRO A 97 -4.56 0.70 4.55
CA PRO A 97 -3.75 0.39 5.74
C PRO A 97 -2.73 1.49 6.06
#